data_AF-A0A1L9TAG8-F1
#
_entry.id   AF-A0A1L9TAG8-F1
#
_cell.length_a   1.000
_cell.length_b   1.000
_cell.length_c   1.000
_cell.angle_alpha   90.00
_cell.angle_beta   90.00
_cell.angle_gamma   90.00
#
_symmetry.space_group_name_H-M   'P 1'
#
loop_
_entity.id
_entity.type
_entity.pdbx_description
1 polymer ?
#
loop_
_entity_poly.entity_id
_entity_poly.type
_entity_poly.pdbx_seq_one_letter_code
_entity_poly.pdbx_strand_id
1 'polypeptide(L)'
;MSAEEFLADVQGSGIHRHENVLRIAFTYMDEGLWNHNNGVFDVVEELHARGWSFGEGDLRFNRTLDIFYLAQIAAAIYRWTSQLTTDNFPSPEDFPAFYTTHRALLHSDAWRDYYSPAFLVQPATARFYRLPNLQDLPDSDSPLCEPRTAPANCSTLATKVPRWAYTVARTYRRQAFLPLETFTRLALSTLETTTARLRQAHPSVPPYSEAKARFWLERLQLGSPDPPGFRAAWRPKRFGELVAQGALDVFAWEASEAGTQVAESVQWCGWPDGGTGAHSWWRGWDGEVGSEEEVEFLAALAVEETVGVDMGELDLAMRSHVLLGVLRAAVEGGREREVCLEELEAGMVAKGRITNERAGSWLREALVVMEPYVRIWEGVWPDIEERGKLLRQILVDNGQLFARWKVSPPSKEFTFELGPRE
;
A
#
# COMPACT_ATOMS: atom_id res chain seq x y z
N MET A 1 -3.42 -24.96 22.75
CA MET A 1 -3.58 -25.73 21.49
C MET A 1 -2.84 -24.99 20.37
N SER A 2 -1.82 -25.58 19.76
CA SER A 2 -1.11 -24.99 18.60
C SER A 2 -1.93 -25.11 17.31
N ALA A 3 -1.55 -24.40 16.25
CA ALA A 3 -2.19 -24.55 14.94
C ALA A 3 -2.06 -26.00 14.41
N GLU A 4 -0.91 -26.65 14.66
CA GLU A 4 -0.65 -28.05 14.29
C GLU A 4 -1.53 -29.04 15.07
N GLU A 5 -1.73 -28.78 16.37
CA GLU A 5 -2.64 -29.57 17.21
C GLU A 5 -4.10 -29.41 16.74
N PHE A 6 -4.54 -28.19 16.42
CA PHE A 6 -5.87 -27.96 15.86
C PHE A 6 -6.07 -28.68 14.53
N LEU A 7 -5.05 -28.69 13.66
CA LEU A 7 -5.10 -29.41 12.38
C LEU A 7 -5.18 -30.92 12.55
N ALA A 8 -4.51 -31.48 13.55
CA ALA A 8 -4.61 -32.90 13.88
C ALA A 8 -6.04 -33.28 14.30
N ASP A 9 -6.77 -32.35 14.92
CA ASP A 9 -8.15 -32.53 15.38
C ASP A 9 -9.22 -32.31 14.27
N VAL A 10 -8.92 -31.56 13.22
CA VAL A 10 -9.87 -31.23 12.14
C VAL A 10 -9.72 -32.18 10.95
N GLN A 11 -10.78 -32.93 10.60
CA GLN A 11 -10.78 -33.80 9.43
C GLN A 11 -10.64 -33.00 8.12
N GLY A 12 -9.70 -33.43 7.27
CA GLY A 12 -9.00 -32.62 6.26
C GLY A 12 -9.79 -31.87 5.17
N SER A 13 -11.11 -32.04 5.01
CA SER A 13 -11.91 -31.27 4.04
C SER A 13 -12.61 -30.04 4.64
N GLY A 14 -12.64 -29.89 5.97
CA GLY A 14 -13.33 -28.79 6.66
C GLY A 14 -12.48 -27.52 6.80
N ILE A 15 -11.16 -27.61 6.61
CA ILE A 15 -10.18 -26.56 6.95
C ILE A 15 -10.40 -25.28 6.14
N HIS A 16 -10.89 -25.39 4.90
CA HIS A 16 -11.14 -24.24 4.01
C HIS A 16 -12.35 -23.38 4.40
N ARG A 17 -13.12 -23.76 5.43
CA ARG A 17 -14.16 -22.87 5.95
C ARG A 17 -13.52 -21.64 6.59
N HIS A 18 -14.06 -20.47 6.31
CA HIS A 18 -13.60 -19.18 6.83
C HIS A 18 -13.22 -19.21 8.32
N GLU A 19 -14.10 -19.76 9.18
CA GLU A 19 -13.88 -19.82 10.62
C GLU A 19 -12.68 -20.70 11.03
N ASN A 20 -12.38 -21.76 10.26
CA ASN A 20 -11.23 -22.63 10.52
C ASN A 20 -9.92 -21.95 10.12
N VAL A 21 -9.88 -21.30 8.95
CA VAL A 21 -8.74 -20.47 8.53
C VAL A 21 -8.52 -19.34 9.53
N LEU A 22 -9.59 -18.70 10.00
CA LEU A 22 -9.55 -17.66 11.01
C LEU A 22 -8.95 -18.15 12.34
N ARG A 23 -9.30 -19.35 12.80
CA ARG A 23 -8.75 -19.94 14.02
C ARG A 23 -7.26 -20.27 13.90
N ILE A 24 -6.86 -20.82 12.76
CA ILE A 24 -5.44 -21.08 12.45
C ILE A 24 -4.66 -19.76 12.44
N ALA A 25 -5.15 -18.78 11.68
CA ALA A 25 -4.55 -17.46 11.57
C ALA A 25 -4.45 -16.76 12.93
N PHE A 26 -5.49 -16.82 13.76
CA PHE A 26 -5.49 -16.31 15.13
C PHE A 26 -4.35 -16.90 15.97
N THR A 27 -4.11 -18.20 15.85
CA THR A 27 -3.03 -18.88 16.57
C THR A 27 -1.66 -18.42 16.10
N TYR A 28 -1.46 -18.24 14.79
CA TYR A 28 -0.20 -17.72 14.24
C TYR A 28 0.04 -16.24 14.55
N MET A 29 -1.02 -15.43 14.66
CA MET A 29 -0.90 -14.00 14.97
C MET A 29 -0.40 -13.72 16.39
N ASP A 30 -0.58 -14.64 17.34
CA ASP A 30 0.06 -14.55 18.66
C ASP A 30 1.58 -14.52 18.52
N GLU A 31 2.17 -15.52 17.85
CA GLU A 31 3.62 -15.56 17.63
C GLU A 31 4.08 -14.44 16.67
N GLY A 32 3.31 -14.14 15.63
CA GLY A 32 3.64 -13.17 14.59
C GLY A 32 3.73 -11.72 15.08
N LEU A 33 2.90 -11.32 16.05
CA LEU A 33 2.89 -9.95 16.59
C LEU A 33 3.99 -9.71 17.65
N TRP A 34 4.56 -10.75 18.26
CA TRP A 34 5.45 -10.61 19.41
C TRP A 34 6.88 -11.15 19.21
N ASN A 35 7.09 -12.19 18.38
CA ASN A 35 8.38 -12.88 18.27
C ASN A 35 9.36 -12.30 17.21
N HIS A 36 9.41 -10.97 17.06
CA HIS A 36 10.22 -10.26 16.06
C HIS A 36 9.91 -10.59 14.58
N ASN A 37 8.80 -11.30 14.33
CA ASN A 37 8.29 -11.60 13.01
C ASN A 37 7.52 -10.38 12.47
N ASN A 38 7.29 -10.32 11.16
CA ASN A 38 6.72 -9.19 10.45
C ASN A 38 5.18 -9.16 10.50
N GLY A 39 4.60 -9.69 11.58
CA GLY A 39 3.15 -9.74 11.83
C GLY A 39 2.37 -10.33 10.66
N VAL A 40 1.37 -9.58 10.18
CA VAL A 40 0.46 -10.02 9.10
C VAL A 40 1.18 -10.52 7.85
N PHE A 41 2.37 -10.03 7.53
CA PHE A 41 3.09 -10.41 6.31
C PHE A 41 3.72 -11.80 6.40
N ASP A 42 4.24 -12.19 7.56
CA ASP A 42 4.81 -13.55 7.71
C ASP A 42 3.68 -14.57 7.83
N VAL A 43 2.62 -14.23 8.58
CA VAL A 43 1.48 -15.13 8.75
C VAL A 43 0.78 -15.41 7.43
N VAL A 44 0.66 -14.44 6.50
CA VAL A 44 0.06 -14.74 5.18
C VAL A 44 0.91 -15.70 4.35
N GLU A 45 2.24 -15.60 4.38
CA GLU A 45 3.11 -16.56 3.68
C GLU A 45 2.95 -17.96 4.27
N GLU A 46 2.83 -18.06 5.59
CA GLU A 46 2.59 -19.31 6.31
C GLU A 46 1.25 -19.97 5.97
N LEU A 47 0.19 -19.16 5.80
CA LEU A 47 -1.11 -19.66 5.36
C LEU A 47 -1.03 -20.13 3.89
N HIS A 48 -0.43 -19.33 3.01
CA HIS A 48 -0.32 -19.62 1.59
C HIS A 48 0.52 -20.88 1.32
N ALA A 49 1.66 -21.03 2.01
CA ALA A 49 2.53 -22.21 1.90
C ALA A 49 1.81 -23.52 2.30
N ARG A 50 0.76 -23.43 3.11
CA ARG A 50 -0.07 -24.58 3.55
C ARG A 50 -1.37 -24.71 2.76
N GLY A 51 -1.55 -23.89 1.72
CA GLY A 51 -2.71 -23.94 0.83
C GLY A 51 -3.99 -23.31 1.40
N TRP A 52 -3.86 -22.45 2.42
CA TRP A 52 -4.97 -21.78 3.09
C TRP A 52 -5.10 -20.33 2.67
N SER A 53 -6.34 -19.88 2.54
CA SER A 53 -6.71 -18.51 2.17
C SER A 53 -8.12 -18.23 2.69
N PHE A 54 -8.40 -16.97 3.00
CA PHE A 54 -9.74 -16.49 3.31
C PHE A 54 -10.57 -16.25 2.04
N GLY A 55 -9.91 -16.05 0.90
CA GLY A 55 -10.57 -15.88 -0.38
C GLY A 55 -11.05 -17.20 -1.00
N GLU A 56 -12.16 -17.12 -1.71
CA GLU A 56 -12.73 -18.22 -2.50
C GLU A 56 -12.76 -17.86 -3.99
N GLY A 57 -12.80 -18.88 -4.87
CA GLY A 57 -12.87 -18.69 -6.32
C GLY A 57 -11.70 -17.84 -6.85
N ASP A 58 -12.02 -16.78 -7.59
CA ASP A 58 -11.02 -15.88 -8.19
C ASP A 58 -10.22 -15.06 -7.16
N LEU A 59 -10.69 -15.01 -5.91
CA LEU A 59 -10.04 -14.34 -4.78
C LEU A 59 -9.22 -15.30 -3.92
N ARG A 60 -9.20 -16.60 -4.23
CA ARG A 60 -8.35 -17.55 -3.51
C ARG A 60 -6.87 -17.14 -3.63
N PHE A 61 -6.16 -17.15 -2.52
CA PHE A 61 -4.78 -16.65 -2.37
C PHE A 61 -4.62 -15.17 -2.76
N ASN A 62 -5.69 -14.38 -2.65
CA ASN A 62 -5.57 -12.94 -2.82
C ASN A 62 -4.89 -12.33 -1.60
N ARG A 63 -3.62 -11.95 -1.76
CA ARG A 63 -2.80 -11.37 -0.69
C ARG A 63 -3.46 -10.19 0.01
N THR A 64 -4.14 -9.30 -0.74
CA THR A 64 -4.86 -8.17 -0.16
C THR A 64 -5.96 -8.60 0.78
N LEU A 65 -6.81 -9.54 0.34
CA LEU A 65 -7.91 -10.06 1.15
C LEU A 65 -7.40 -10.84 2.37
N ASP A 66 -6.36 -11.64 2.19
CA ASP A 66 -5.83 -12.48 3.27
C ASP A 66 -5.15 -11.64 4.36
N ILE A 67 -4.31 -10.66 3.98
CA ILE A 67 -3.71 -9.73 4.94
C ILE A 67 -4.78 -8.85 5.59
N PHE A 68 -5.86 -8.48 4.88
CA PHE A 68 -6.96 -7.75 5.49
C PHE A 68 -7.53 -8.50 6.69
N TYR A 69 -7.82 -9.79 6.57
CA TYR A 69 -8.33 -10.58 7.69
C TYR A 69 -7.31 -10.73 8.82
N LEU A 70 -6.01 -10.82 8.52
CA LEU A 70 -4.96 -10.81 9.53
C LEU A 70 -4.88 -9.46 10.27
N ALA A 71 -5.06 -8.34 9.56
CA ALA A 71 -5.15 -7.01 10.18
C ALA A 71 -6.39 -6.89 11.08
N GLN A 72 -7.52 -7.48 10.68
CA GLN A 72 -8.73 -7.54 11.52
C GLN A 72 -8.52 -8.36 12.79
N ILE A 73 -7.81 -9.50 12.69
CA ILE A 73 -7.42 -10.30 13.85
C ILE A 73 -6.53 -9.47 14.79
N ALA A 74 -5.53 -8.75 14.27
CA ALA A 74 -4.66 -7.89 15.08
C ALA A 74 -5.45 -6.78 15.80
N ALA A 75 -6.41 -6.15 15.12
CA ALA A 75 -7.31 -5.16 15.72
C ALA A 75 -8.17 -5.79 16.84
N ALA A 76 -8.78 -6.95 16.59
CA ALA A 76 -9.59 -7.66 17.57
C ALA A 76 -8.79 -8.13 18.81
N ILE A 77 -7.55 -8.59 18.62
CA ILE A 77 -6.61 -8.91 19.71
C ILE A 77 -6.37 -7.67 20.58
N TYR A 78 -6.09 -6.54 19.94
CA TYR A 78 -5.81 -5.30 20.67
C TYR A 78 -7.02 -4.80 21.46
N ARG A 79 -8.23 -4.92 20.88
CA ARG A 79 -9.50 -4.64 21.58
C ARG A 79 -9.71 -5.57 22.77
N TRP A 80 -9.37 -6.85 22.64
CA TRP A 80 -9.46 -7.81 23.73
C TRP A 80 -8.57 -7.43 24.91
N THR A 81 -7.29 -7.12 24.66
CA THR A 81 -6.32 -6.80 25.71
C THR A 81 -6.54 -5.43 26.36
N SER A 82 -7.25 -4.51 25.69
CA SER A 82 -7.55 -3.17 26.22
C SER A 82 -8.91 -3.08 26.93
N GLN A 83 -9.88 -3.92 26.56
CA GLN A 83 -11.24 -3.89 27.14
C GLN A 83 -11.42 -4.81 28.35
N LEU A 84 -10.60 -5.85 28.47
CA LEU A 84 -10.61 -6.76 29.60
C LEU A 84 -9.37 -6.45 30.43
N THR A 85 -9.54 -6.17 31.72
CA THR A 85 -8.49 -5.80 32.71
C THR A 85 -7.40 -6.87 32.92
N THR A 86 -7.30 -7.83 32.01
CA THR A 86 -6.31 -8.88 31.96
C THR A 86 -5.22 -8.46 30.99
N ASP A 87 -4.01 -8.23 31.50
CA ASP A 87 -2.78 -7.99 30.71
C ASP A 87 -2.37 -9.20 29.83
N ASN A 88 -3.26 -10.19 29.65
CA ASN A 88 -2.99 -11.45 28.98
C ASN A 88 -3.63 -11.47 27.59
N PHE A 89 -2.83 -11.81 26.60
CA PHE A 89 -3.25 -12.09 25.24
C PHE A 89 -4.28 -13.24 25.20
N PRO A 90 -5.28 -13.21 24.31
CA PRO A 90 -6.26 -14.29 24.21
C PRO A 90 -5.57 -15.60 23.79
N SER A 91 -5.71 -16.64 24.58
CA SER A 91 -5.15 -17.96 24.26
C SER A 91 -5.92 -18.63 23.12
N PRO A 92 -5.37 -19.67 22.46
CA PRO A 92 -6.08 -20.47 21.46
C PRO A 92 -7.43 -21.04 21.94
N GLU A 93 -7.61 -21.22 23.25
CA GLU A 93 -8.84 -21.72 23.86
C GLU A 93 -9.92 -20.64 23.95
N ASP A 94 -9.53 -19.36 23.95
CA ASP A 94 -10.44 -18.21 24.01
C ASP A 94 -11.10 -17.91 22.66
N PHE A 95 -10.67 -18.58 21.57
CA PHE A 95 -11.13 -18.31 20.21
C PHE A 95 -12.67 -18.25 20.06
N PRO A 96 -13.49 -19.14 20.64
CA PRO A 96 -14.95 -19.05 20.53
C PRO A 96 -15.53 -17.75 21.11
N ALA A 97 -15.02 -17.32 22.28
CA ALA A 97 -15.42 -16.07 22.90
C ALA A 97 -14.89 -14.87 22.11
N PHE A 98 -13.63 -14.92 21.70
CA PHE A 98 -12.98 -13.92 20.86
C PHE A 98 -13.75 -13.67 19.55
N TYR A 99 -14.10 -14.73 18.83
CA TYR A 99 -14.86 -14.66 17.57
C TYR A 99 -16.27 -14.10 17.79
N THR A 100 -16.96 -14.54 18.84
CA THR A 100 -18.32 -14.06 19.15
C THR A 100 -18.31 -12.56 19.45
N THR A 101 -17.37 -12.09 20.27
CA THR A 101 -17.23 -10.68 20.66
C THR A 101 -16.87 -9.80 19.46
N HIS A 102 -15.99 -10.27 18.57
CA HIS A 102 -15.46 -9.49 17.45
C HIS A 102 -16.05 -9.88 16.09
N ARG A 103 -17.24 -10.51 16.08
CA ARG A 103 -17.85 -11.06 14.87
C ARG A 103 -17.98 -10.06 13.73
N ALA A 104 -18.24 -8.78 14.04
CA ALA A 104 -18.34 -7.71 13.04
C ALA A 104 -17.05 -7.49 12.24
N LEU A 105 -15.88 -7.73 12.84
CA LEU A 105 -14.59 -7.62 12.16
C LEU A 105 -14.21 -8.92 11.41
N LEU A 106 -14.65 -10.06 11.94
CA LEU A 106 -14.08 -11.36 11.59
C LEU A 106 -14.99 -12.24 10.73
N HIS A 107 -16.23 -11.85 10.43
CA HIS A 107 -17.11 -12.66 9.58
C HIS A 107 -16.65 -12.68 8.11
N SER A 108 -17.05 -13.72 7.37
CA SER A 108 -16.61 -13.97 5.97
C SER A 108 -16.97 -12.89 4.96
N ASP A 109 -17.92 -12.03 5.28
CA ASP A 109 -18.36 -10.92 4.42
C ASP A 109 -17.84 -9.55 4.90
N ALA A 110 -17.08 -9.50 6.00
CA ALA A 110 -16.62 -8.24 6.59
C ALA A 110 -15.83 -7.38 5.60
N TRP A 111 -15.07 -8.02 4.70
CA TRP A 111 -14.28 -7.32 3.67
C TRP A 111 -15.11 -6.44 2.75
N ARG A 112 -16.41 -6.72 2.57
CA ARG A 112 -17.29 -5.99 1.63
C ARG A 112 -17.54 -4.54 2.02
N ASP A 113 -17.37 -4.22 3.31
CA ASP A 113 -17.47 -2.84 3.80
C ASP A 113 -16.19 -2.04 3.51
N TYR A 114 -15.06 -2.73 3.31
CA TYR A 114 -13.73 -2.12 3.17
C TYR A 114 -13.23 -2.09 1.73
N TYR A 115 -13.59 -3.08 0.92
CA TYR A 115 -13.15 -3.18 -0.47
C TYR A 115 -14.31 -3.28 -1.45
N SER A 116 -14.16 -2.60 -2.58
CA SER A 116 -15.01 -2.88 -3.74
C SER A 116 -14.59 -4.19 -4.41
N PRO A 117 -15.53 -5.03 -4.89
CA PRO A 117 -15.18 -6.26 -5.61
C PRO A 117 -14.29 -6.00 -6.83
N ALA A 118 -14.57 -4.91 -7.58
CA ALA A 118 -13.77 -4.50 -8.74
C ALA A 118 -12.30 -4.20 -8.40
N PHE A 119 -12.03 -3.75 -7.16
CA PHE A 119 -10.67 -3.51 -6.69
C PHE A 119 -9.95 -4.82 -6.35
N LEU A 120 -10.61 -5.76 -5.66
CA LEU A 120 -10.00 -7.04 -5.27
C LEU A 120 -9.73 -7.98 -6.45
N VAL A 121 -10.43 -7.83 -7.59
CA VAL A 121 -10.13 -8.62 -8.80
C VAL A 121 -8.96 -8.08 -9.63
N GLN A 122 -8.41 -6.91 -9.26
CA GLN A 122 -7.23 -6.38 -9.95
C GLN A 122 -6.04 -7.34 -9.78
N PRO A 123 -5.25 -7.63 -10.83
CA PRO A 123 -4.09 -8.53 -10.72
C PRO A 123 -3.10 -8.13 -9.62
N ALA A 124 -2.95 -6.81 -9.38
CA ALA A 124 -2.05 -6.29 -8.35
C ALA A 124 -2.48 -6.67 -6.92
N THR A 125 -3.77 -6.69 -6.58
CA THR A 125 -4.23 -6.98 -5.21
C THR A 125 -4.03 -8.45 -4.83
N ALA A 126 -4.05 -9.35 -5.82
CA ALA A 126 -3.76 -10.75 -5.59
C ALA A 126 -2.32 -10.99 -5.13
N ARG A 127 -1.37 -10.15 -5.58
CA ARG A 127 0.08 -10.33 -5.36
C ARG A 127 0.66 -9.38 -4.34
N PHE A 128 0.08 -8.20 -4.21
CA PHE A 128 0.55 -7.14 -3.33
C PHE A 128 -0.57 -6.72 -2.41
N TYR A 129 -0.23 -6.50 -1.16
CA TYR A 129 -1.11 -5.91 -0.18
C TYR A 129 -1.42 -4.46 -0.53
N ARG A 130 -2.71 -4.16 -0.68
CA ARG A 130 -3.21 -2.80 -0.89
C ARG A 130 -4.23 -2.48 0.17
N LEU A 131 -4.19 -1.26 0.70
CA LEU A 131 -5.14 -0.82 1.70
C LEU A 131 -6.56 -0.73 1.13
N PRO A 132 -7.59 -0.87 1.99
CA PRO A 132 -8.99 -0.66 1.64
C PRO A 132 -9.29 0.60 0.82
N ASN A 133 -10.25 0.49 -0.11
CA ASN A 133 -10.68 1.62 -0.95
C ASN A 133 -12.07 2.18 -0.60
N LEU A 134 -12.83 1.55 0.32
CA LEU A 134 -14.16 2.02 0.75
C LEU A 134 -14.19 2.53 2.21
N GLN A 135 -13.36 1.93 3.07
CA GLN A 135 -13.27 2.30 4.48
C GLN A 135 -11.86 2.03 5.02
N ASP A 136 -11.32 2.92 5.85
CA ASP A 136 -10.03 2.71 6.51
C ASP A 136 -10.02 1.43 7.37
N LEU A 137 -8.84 0.82 7.55
CA LEU A 137 -8.72 -0.31 8.47
C LEU A 137 -9.17 0.10 9.87
N PRO A 138 -9.86 -0.81 10.60
CA PRO A 138 -10.25 -0.52 11.96
C PRO A 138 -9.01 -0.22 12.79
N ASP A 139 -9.23 0.61 13.80
CA ASP A 139 -8.25 0.96 14.79
C ASP A 139 -7.07 1.78 14.22
N SER A 140 -7.13 2.42 13.06
CA SER A 140 -6.01 3.24 12.55
C SER A 140 -5.90 4.66 13.16
N ASP A 141 -6.58 4.95 14.28
CA ASP A 141 -7.10 6.30 14.54
C ASP A 141 -7.19 6.85 16.01
N SER A 142 -6.61 6.26 17.06
CA SER A 142 -6.67 6.85 18.44
C SER A 142 -5.62 6.34 19.44
N PRO A 143 -5.28 7.12 20.52
CA PRO A 143 -4.22 6.83 21.49
C PRO A 143 -4.30 5.43 22.15
N LEU A 144 -3.17 4.95 22.69
CA LEU A 144 -3.03 3.64 23.35
C LEU A 144 -4.13 3.41 24.41
N CYS A 145 -4.55 2.14 24.54
CA CYS A 145 -5.35 1.59 25.64
C CYS A 145 -6.85 1.92 25.71
N GLU A 146 -7.46 2.57 24.72
CA GLU A 146 -8.92 2.66 24.63
C GLU A 146 -9.45 2.09 23.30
N PRO A 147 -10.68 1.53 23.27
CA PRO A 147 -11.35 1.14 22.03
C PRO A 147 -11.42 2.35 21.10
N ARG A 148 -10.83 2.23 19.93
CA ARG A 148 -10.77 3.32 18.95
C ARG A 148 -12.15 3.49 18.31
N THR A 149 -12.90 4.47 18.78
CA THR A 149 -14.15 4.88 18.14
C THR A 149 -13.91 6.15 17.36
N ALA A 150 -13.88 6.03 16.03
CA ALA A 150 -14.02 7.18 15.14
C ALA A 150 -15.27 7.98 15.57
N PRO A 151 -15.16 9.31 15.71
CA PRO A 151 -16.33 10.17 15.91
C PRO A 151 -17.40 9.86 14.86
N ALA A 152 -18.68 9.90 15.25
CA ALA A 152 -19.80 9.52 14.38
C ALA A 152 -19.87 10.30 13.05
N ASN A 153 -19.19 11.45 12.96
CA ASN A 153 -19.16 12.33 11.80
C ASN A 153 -17.87 12.23 10.97
N CYS A 154 -16.94 11.34 11.34
CA CYS A 154 -15.71 11.15 10.59
C CYS A 154 -15.97 10.41 9.27
N SER A 155 -15.22 10.81 8.24
CA SER A 155 -15.16 10.11 6.96
C SER A 155 -14.77 8.64 7.15
N THR A 156 -15.42 7.72 6.43
CA THR A 156 -15.00 6.31 6.38
C THR A 156 -13.60 6.13 5.82
N LEU A 157 -13.08 7.12 5.07
CA LEU A 157 -11.76 7.16 4.45
C LEU A 157 -10.97 8.40 4.91
N ALA A 158 -10.91 8.63 6.22
CA ALA A 158 -10.21 9.76 6.81
C ALA A 158 -8.72 9.79 6.46
N THR A 159 -8.05 8.63 6.47
CA THR A 159 -6.61 8.53 6.21
C THR A 159 -6.22 8.68 4.75
N LYS A 160 -7.17 8.55 3.83
CA LYS A 160 -6.94 8.53 2.37
C LYS A 160 -6.22 9.79 1.86
N VAL A 161 -6.80 10.97 2.11
CA VAL A 161 -6.24 12.25 1.64
C VAL A 161 -4.90 12.58 2.31
N PRO A 162 -4.73 12.48 3.64
CA PRO A 162 -3.42 12.68 4.27
C PRO A 162 -2.34 11.73 3.74
N ARG A 163 -2.68 10.45 3.51
CA ARG A 163 -1.76 9.45 2.95
C ARG A 163 -1.32 9.82 1.54
N TRP A 164 -2.28 10.20 0.69
CA TRP A 164 -2.02 10.70 -0.66
C TRP A 164 -1.11 11.94 -0.62
N ALA A 165 -1.44 12.93 0.21
CA ALA A 165 -0.67 14.17 0.33
C ALA A 165 0.77 13.89 0.83
N TYR A 166 0.94 12.90 1.71
CA TYR A 166 2.25 12.42 2.14
C TYR A 166 3.04 11.87 0.96
N THR A 167 2.41 11.03 0.13
CA THR A 167 3.04 10.52 -1.09
C THR A 167 3.44 11.66 -2.04
N VAL A 168 2.56 12.65 -2.27
CA VAL A 168 2.83 13.82 -3.12
C VAL A 168 4.02 14.63 -2.59
N ALA A 169 3.99 15.07 -1.33
CA ALA A 169 5.04 15.88 -0.72
C ALA A 169 6.41 15.15 -0.70
N ARG A 170 6.40 13.85 -0.38
CA ARG A 170 7.63 13.04 -0.38
C ARG A 170 8.16 12.81 -1.79
N THR A 171 7.31 12.74 -2.80
CA THR A 171 7.73 12.60 -4.19
C THR A 171 8.39 13.89 -4.66
N TYR A 172 7.79 15.04 -4.41
CA TYR A 172 8.36 16.34 -4.77
C TYR A 172 9.75 16.54 -4.15
N ARG A 173 9.92 16.24 -2.85
CA ARG A 173 11.22 16.35 -2.17
C ARG A 173 12.32 15.46 -2.77
N ARG A 174 11.94 14.31 -3.32
CA ARG A 174 12.91 13.38 -3.93
C ARG A 174 13.30 13.81 -5.34
N GLN A 175 12.34 14.36 -6.07
CA GLN A 175 12.47 14.69 -7.49
C GLN A 175 11.66 15.96 -7.80
N ALA A 176 12.23 17.12 -7.43
CA ALA A 176 11.67 18.42 -7.76
C ALA A 176 12.00 18.81 -9.22
N PHE A 177 11.72 17.91 -10.16
CA PHE A 177 12.04 18.08 -11.58
C PHE A 177 11.06 19.02 -12.28
N LEU A 178 9.76 18.82 -12.01
CA LEU A 178 8.72 19.67 -12.57
C LEU A 178 8.50 20.93 -11.72
N PRO A 179 8.05 22.04 -12.34
CA PRO A 179 7.59 23.21 -11.60
C PRO A 179 6.51 22.83 -10.58
N LEU A 180 6.58 23.40 -9.37
CA LEU A 180 5.66 23.13 -8.26
C LEU A 180 4.18 23.28 -8.65
N GLU A 181 3.87 24.26 -9.51
CA GLU A 181 2.52 24.48 -10.02
C GLU A 181 2.01 23.30 -10.84
N THR A 182 2.82 22.82 -11.80
CA THR A 182 2.49 21.65 -12.64
C THR A 182 2.33 20.40 -11.78
N PHE A 183 3.25 20.20 -10.84
CA PHE A 183 3.21 19.08 -9.91
C PHE A 183 1.93 19.08 -9.06
N THR A 184 1.57 20.24 -8.50
CA THR A 184 0.37 20.41 -7.67
C THR A 184 -0.91 20.21 -8.48
N ARG A 185 -0.96 20.73 -9.72
CA ARG A 185 -2.09 20.54 -10.64
C ARG A 185 -2.31 19.05 -10.98
N LEU A 186 -1.24 18.31 -11.25
CA LEU A 186 -1.32 16.86 -11.51
C LEU A 186 -1.82 16.11 -10.28
N ALA A 187 -1.31 16.45 -9.10
CA ALA A 187 -1.74 15.84 -7.85
C ALA A 187 -3.25 16.05 -7.61
N LEU A 188 -3.73 17.31 -7.66
CA LEU A 188 -5.14 17.61 -7.40
C LEU A 188 -6.08 16.98 -8.44
N SER A 189 -5.74 17.05 -9.73
CA SER A 189 -6.59 16.51 -10.80
C SER A 189 -6.72 14.98 -10.75
N THR A 190 -5.64 14.27 -10.39
CA THR A 190 -5.69 12.81 -10.22
C THR A 190 -6.50 12.39 -8.99
N LEU A 191 -6.38 13.13 -7.87
CA LEU A 191 -7.21 12.88 -6.68
C LEU A 191 -8.70 13.12 -6.96
N GLU A 192 -9.05 14.21 -7.67
CA GLU A 192 -10.42 14.50 -8.06
C GLU A 192 -10.99 13.39 -8.97
N THR A 193 -10.26 13.03 -10.02
CA THR A 193 -10.69 12.03 -11.01
C THR A 193 -10.91 10.65 -10.38
N THR A 194 -9.96 10.20 -9.56
CA THR A 194 -10.06 8.89 -8.88
C THR A 194 -11.16 8.86 -7.83
N THR A 195 -11.38 9.97 -7.11
CA THR A 195 -12.50 10.10 -6.16
C THR A 195 -13.84 10.07 -6.89
N ALA A 196 -13.97 10.80 -8.00
CA ALA A 196 -15.19 10.79 -8.81
C ALA A 196 -15.51 9.40 -9.37
N ARG A 197 -14.50 8.69 -9.90
CA ARG A 197 -14.65 7.32 -10.40
C ARG A 197 -15.11 6.34 -9.32
N LEU A 198 -14.48 6.39 -8.15
CA LEU A 198 -14.84 5.52 -7.03
C LEU A 198 -16.27 5.80 -6.55
N ARG A 199 -16.64 7.08 -6.44
CA ARG A 199 -17.97 7.52 -5.99
C ARG A 199 -19.08 7.17 -6.98
N GLN A 200 -18.77 7.10 -8.27
CA GLN A 200 -19.73 6.64 -9.29
C GLN A 200 -20.24 5.24 -9.01
N ALA A 201 -19.35 4.34 -8.57
CA ALA A 201 -19.71 2.96 -8.18
C ALA A 201 -20.19 2.87 -6.72
N HIS A 202 -19.68 3.75 -5.84
CA HIS A 202 -19.96 3.73 -4.40
C HIS A 202 -20.33 5.13 -3.88
N PRO A 203 -21.61 5.54 -3.97
CA PRO A 203 -22.05 6.89 -3.58
C PRO A 203 -21.85 7.23 -2.09
N SER A 204 -21.61 6.24 -1.24
CA SER A 204 -21.24 6.42 0.18
C SER A 204 -19.85 7.04 0.36
N VAL A 205 -18.99 6.97 -0.65
CA VAL A 205 -17.65 7.57 -0.60
C VAL A 205 -17.79 9.11 -0.59
N PRO A 206 -17.07 9.80 0.33
CA PRO A 206 -17.10 11.25 0.42
C PRO A 206 -16.69 11.92 -0.90
N PRO A 207 -17.30 13.07 -1.26
CA PRO A 207 -16.93 13.81 -2.46
C PRO A 207 -15.52 14.41 -2.32
N TYR A 208 -14.92 14.71 -3.48
CA TYR A 208 -13.66 15.46 -3.53
C TYR A 208 -13.82 16.86 -2.90
N SER A 209 -12.82 17.28 -2.13
CA SER A 209 -12.72 18.63 -1.57
C SER A 209 -11.31 19.16 -1.82
N GLU A 210 -11.20 20.15 -2.72
CA GLU A 210 -9.92 20.78 -3.03
C GLU A 210 -9.33 21.50 -1.81
N ALA A 211 -10.17 22.13 -0.98
CA ALA A 211 -9.74 22.80 0.25
C ALA A 211 -9.04 21.83 1.19
N LYS A 212 -9.65 20.65 1.42
CA LYS A 212 -9.06 19.56 2.21
C LYS A 212 -7.78 19.03 1.59
N ALA A 213 -7.75 18.82 0.28
CA ALA A 213 -6.55 18.36 -0.42
C ALA A 213 -5.38 19.37 -0.26
N ARG A 214 -5.63 20.66 -0.49
CA ARG A 214 -4.64 21.73 -0.33
C ARG A 214 -4.16 21.88 1.10
N PHE A 215 -5.06 21.80 2.09
CA PHE A 215 -4.70 21.80 3.50
C PHE A 215 -3.68 20.71 3.81
N TRP A 216 -3.92 19.47 3.38
CA TRP A 216 -2.99 18.37 3.64
C TRP A 216 -1.66 18.51 2.89
N LEU A 217 -1.66 19.04 1.67
CA LEU A 217 -0.43 19.35 0.93
C LEU A 217 0.42 20.41 1.67
N GLU A 218 -0.22 21.47 2.17
CA GLU A 218 0.43 22.51 2.97
C GLU A 218 0.94 21.97 4.31
N ARG A 219 0.09 21.22 5.02
CA ARG A 219 0.44 20.62 6.32
C ARG A 219 1.65 19.71 6.22
N LEU A 220 1.74 18.95 5.13
CA LEU A 220 2.86 18.07 4.83
C LEU A 220 4.01 18.78 4.12
N GLN A 221 3.98 20.11 4.06
CA GLN A 221 5.05 20.99 3.59
C GLN A 221 5.49 20.67 2.16
N LEU A 222 4.53 20.52 1.24
CA LEU A 222 4.80 20.45 -0.19
C LEU A 222 5.51 21.74 -0.64
N GLY A 223 6.59 21.62 -1.41
CA GLY A 223 7.36 22.76 -1.91
C GLY A 223 8.40 23.32 -0.94
N SER A 224 8.38 22.92 0.34
CA SER A 224 9.39 23.34 1.31
C SER A 224 10.71 22.59 1.12
N PRO A 225 11.87 23.26 1.28
CA PRO A 225 13.18 22.61 1.17
C PRO A 225 13.38 21.60 2.31
N ASP A 226 14.13 20.53 2.03
CA ASP A 226 14.53 19.58 3.07
C ASP A 226 15.45 20.26 4.10
N PRO A 227 15.35 19.89 5.38
CA PRO A 227 16.34 20.30 6.38
C PRO A 227 17.76 19.90 5.94
N PRO A 228 18.79 20.70 6.26
CA PRO A 228 20.17 20.36 5.93
C PRO A 228 20.55 18.96 6.44
N GLY A 229 21.09 18.10 5.57
CA GLY A 229 21.49 16.73 5.92
C GLY A 229 20.38 15.67 5.80
N PHE A 230 19.12 16.07 5.54
CA PHE A 230 18.05 15.14 5.23
C PHE A 230 18.11 14.76 3.74
N ARG A 231 18.88 13.72 3.38
CA ARG A 231 18.67 13.07 2.09
C ARG A 231 17.35 12.31 2.16
N ALA A 232 16.25 12.94 1.73
CA ALA A 232 14.94 12.30 1.61
C ALA A 232 14.90 11.14 0.61
N ALA A 233 16.00 10.95 -0.13
CA ALA A 233 16.24 9.88 -1.09
C ALA A 233 15.77 8.53 -0.52
N TRP A 234 14.58 8.13 -0.98
CA TRP A 234 14.11 6.75 -1.02
C TRP A 234 13.91 6.01 0.32
N ARG A 235 13.72 6.71 1.45
CA ARG A 235 13.17 6.05 2.66
C ARG A 235 11.81 5.39 2.36
N PRO A 236 11.44 4.27 3.02
CA PRO A 236 10.13 3.64 2.85
C PRO A 236 8.99 4.65 3.03
N LYS A 237 7.81 4.34 2.46
CA LYS A 237 6.58 5.03 2.83
C LYS A 237 6.33 4.73 4.31
N ARG A 238 6.25 5.77 5.13
CA ARG A 238 6.13 5.67 6.59
C ARG A 238 4.88 6.38 7.09
N PHE A 239 3.84 6.42 6.24
CA PHE A 239 2.61 7.09 6.62
C PHE A 239 1.92 6.33 7.76
N GLY A 240 1.80 4.99 7.65
CA GLY A 240 1.29 4.16 8.74
C GLY A 240 2.14 4.28 10.01
N GLU A 241 3.48 4.35 9.88
CA GLU A 241 4.38 4.63 11.01
C GLU A 241 4.07 5.98 11.69
N LEU A 242 3.87 7.05 10.92
CA LEU A 242 3.54 8.37 11.47
C LEU A 242 2.19 8.39 12.18
N VAL A 243 1.20 7.69 11.63
CA VAL A 243 -0.11 7.52 12.27
C VAL A 243 0.01 6.69 13.55
N ALA A 244 0.74 5.57 13.53
CA ALA A 244 1.00 4.71 14.70
C ALA A 244 1.81 5.41 15.82
N GLN A 245 2.64 6.39 15.46
CA GLN A 245 3.39 7.24 16.40
C GLN A 245 2.59 8.48 16.85
N GLY A 246 1.37 8.65 16.36
CA GLY A 246 0.49 9.78 16.69
C GLY A 246 0.99 11.11 16.17
N ALA A 247 1.88 11.11 15.17
CA ALA A 247 2.40 12.32 14.55
C ALA A 247 1.36 13.03 13.66
N LEU A 248 0.29 12.32 13.27
CA LEU A 248 -0.80 12.83 12.44
C LEU A 248 -2.14 12.43 13.04
N ASP A 249 -2.74 13.31 13.85
CA ASP A 249 -4.13 13.16 14.31
C ASP A 249 -5.12 13.51 13.19
N VAL A 250 -5.26 12.59 12.24
CA VAL A 250 -6.11 12.76 11.05
C VAL A 250 -7.57 12.93 11.45
N PHE A 251 -8.04 12.21 12.46
CA PHE A 251 -9.46 12.14 12.79
C PHE A 251 -9.92 13.31 13.67
N ALA A 252 -9.09 13.81 14.60
CA ALA A 252 -9.41 15.07 15.28
C ALA A 252 -9.54 16.22 14.27
N TRP A 253 -8.72 16.22 13.22
CA TRP A 253 -8.86 17.17 12.13
C TRP A 253 -10.17 16.96 11.34
N GLU A 254 -10.52 15.73 10.93
CA GLU A 254 -11.81 15.46 10.27
C GLU A 254 -13.01 15.89 11.12
N ALA A 255 -12.96 15.63 12.44
CA ALA A 255 -14.01 16.03 13.37
C ALA A 255 -14.13 17.56 13.50
N SER A 256 -13.01 18.28 13.33
CA SER A 256 -13.02 19.74 13.32
C SER A 256 -13.60 20.32 12.04
N GLU A 257 -13.26 19.75 10.89
CA GLU A 257 -13.85 20.11 9.60
C GLU A 257 -15.36 19.82 9.57
N ALA A 258 -15.79 18.74 10.23
CA ALA A 258 -17.20 18.41 10.39
C ALA A 258 -17.97 19.36 11.35
N GLY A 259 -17.30 20.37 11.93
CA GLY A 259 -17.91 21.39 12.79
C GLY A 259 -18.14 20.96 14.24
N THR A 260 -17.57 19.81 14.65
CA THR A 260 -17.78 19.23 15.99
C THR A 260 -16.73 19.64 17.03
N GLN A 261 -15.56 20.15 16.61
CA GLN A 261 -14.48 20.65 17.48
C GLN A 261 -13.74 21.81 16.82
N VAL A 262 -13.13 22.70 17.62
CA VAL A 262 -12.20 23.73 17.13
C VAL A 262 -10.81 23.11 17.10
N ALA A 263 -10.42 22.42 16.03
CA ALA A 263 -9.03 22.03 15.84
C ALA A 263 -8.35 23.03 14.91
N GLU A 264 -7.61 23.98 15.49
CA GLU A 264 -6.79 24.93 14.74
C GLU A 264 -5.57 24.25 14.07
N SER A 265 -5.26 22.99 14.40
CA SER A 265 -4.11 22.25 13.86
C SER A 265 -4.18 20.74 14.07
N VAL A 266 -3.57 19.96 13.17
CA VAL A 266 -3.25 18.53 13.37
C VAL A 266 -2.12 18.45 14.41
N GLN A 267 -2.43 18.02 15.63
CA GLN A 267 -1.47 17.94 16.74
C GLN A 267 -0.96 16.50 16.95
N TRP A 268 0.07 16.35 17.77
CA TRP A 268 0.54 15.04 18.21
C TRP A 268 -0.48 14.43 19.18
N CYS A 269 -0.98 13.23 18.90
CA CYS A 269 -2.07 12.60 19.65
C CYS A 269 -1.62 11.50 20.62
N GLY A 270 -0.35 11.52 21.05
CA GLY A 270 0.20 10.47 21.89
C GLY A 270 0.96 9.42 21.09
N TRP A 271 1.21 8.28 21.72
CA TRP A 271 1.65 7.08 21.03
C TRP A 271 0.42 6.18 20.92
N PRO A 272 -0.33 6.18 19.81
CA PRO A 272 -1.51 5.35 19.70
C PRO A 272 -1.22 3.86 19.76
N ASP A 273 0.00 3.42 19.40
CA ASP A 273 0.36 2.01 19.31
C ASP A 273 1.71 1.62 19.96
N GLY A 274 2.00 2.11 21.15
CA GLY A 274 3.20 1.71 21.90
C GLY A 274 4.49 2.31 21.34
N GLY A 275 4.40 2.98 20.19
CA GLY A 275 5.37 3.96 19.74
C GLY A 275 6.52 3.46 18.87
N THR A 276 6.40 2.30 18.25
CA THR A 276 7.44 1.85 17.32
C THR A 276 6.84 1.61 15.93
N GLY A 277 7.53 2.12 14.89
CA GLY A 277 7.10 1.99 13.50
C GLY A 277 6.96 0.55 13.02
N ALA A 278 7.56 -0.43 13.70
CA ALA A 278 7.37 -1.85 13.42
C ALA A 278 5.92 -2.31 13.60
N HIS A 279 5.18 -1.72 14.55
CA HIS A 279 3.80 -2.13 14.84
C HIS A 279 2.83 -1.73 13.71
N SER A 280 3.12 -0.67 12.93
CA SER A 280 2.30 -0.33 11.77
C SER A 280 2.37 -1.43 10.70
N TRP A 281 3.55 -2.04 10.52
CA TRP A 281 3.73 -3.16 9.59
C TRP A 281 3.10 -4.44 10.13
N TRP A 282 3.34 -4.74 11.40
CA TRP A 282 2.81 -5.95 12.04
C TRP A 282 1.29 -6.02 12.01
N ARG A 283 0.61 -4.87 11.92
CA ARG A 283 -0.85 -4.74 11.87
C ARG A 283 -1.40 -4.46 10.47
N GLY A 284 -0.55 -4.35 9.44
CA GLY A 284 -0.99 -4.13 8.06
C GLY A 284 -1.44 -2.70 7.76
N TRP A 285 -0.92 -1.68 8.43
CA TRP A 285 -1.32 -0.28 8.18
C TRP A 285 -0.63 0.37 6.99
N ASP A 286 0.44 -0.25 6.50
CA ASP A 286 1.16 0.16 5.30
C ASP A 286 1.01 -0.91 4.22
N GLY A 287 0.37 -0.53 3.10
CA GLY A 287 0.28 -1.36 1.89
C GLY A 287 1.63 -1.49 1.19
N GLU A 288 1.87 -2.63 0.53
CA GLU A 288 3.03 -2.85 -0.34
C GLU A 288 2.93 -1.99 -1.62
N VAL A 289 1.70 -1.74 -2.08
CA VAL A 289 1.41 -0.84 -3.22
C VAL A 289 0.43 0.25 -2.77
N GLY A 290 0.62 1.46 -3.31
CA GLY A 290 -0.23 2.62 -3.01
C GLY A 290 -1.70 2.43 -3.40
N SER A 291 -2.54 3.31 -2.86
CA SER A 291 -3.94 3.43 -3.26
C SER A 291 -4.06 3.93 -4.71
N GLU A 292 -5.27 3.85 -5.29
CA GLU A 292 -5.49 4.24 -6.69
C GLU A 292 -5.05 5.67 -6.97
N GLU A 293 -5.39 6.63 -6.11
CA GLU A 293 -5.00 8.03 -6.24
C GLU A 293 -3.48 8.25 -6.15
N GLU A 294 -2.77 7.42 -5.39
CA GLU A 294 -1.30 7.50 -5.29
C GLU A 294 -0.64 6.95 -6.55
N VAL A 295 -1.13 5.82 -7.06
CA VAL A 295 -0.61 5.19 -8.28
C VAL A 295 -0.91 6.06 -9.50
N GLU A 296 -2.13 6.57 -9.63
CA GLU A 296 -2.53 7.46 -10.73
C GLU A 296 -1.75 8.78 -10.72
N PHE A 297 -1.51 9.35 -9.53
CA PHE A 297 -0.65 10.52 -9.39
C PHE A 297 0.77 10.22 -9.87
N LEU A 298 1.39 9.13 -9.42
CA LEU A 298 2.76 8.77 -9.81
C LEU A 298 2.87 8.43 -11.29
N ALA A 299 1.85 7.79 -11.88
CA ALA A 299 1.77 7.51 -13.31
C ALA A 299 1.67 8.80 -14.14
N ALA A 300 0.77 9.72 -13.76
CA ALA A 300 0.63 11.01 -14.42
C ALA A 300 1.91 11.85 -14.33
N LEU A 301 2.55 11.84 -13.15
CA LEU A 301 3.83 12.49 -12.93
C LEU A 301 4.92 11.90 -13.82
N ALA A 302 5.03 10.57 -13.90
CA ALA A 302 6.06 9.91 -14.69
C ALA A 302 5.94 10.21 -16.19
N VAL A 303 4.72 10.33 -16.70
CA VAL A 303 4.48 10.76 -18.08
C VAL A 303 4.94 12.19 -18.29
N GLU A 304 4.55 13.12 -17.41
CA GLU A 304 4.94 14.53 -17.53
C GLU A 304 6.47 14.72 -17.42
N GLU A 305 7.13 14.01 -16.50
CA GLU A 305 8.58 14.02 -16.33
C GLU A 305 9.33 13.50 -17.58
N THR A 306 8.68 12.71 -18.44
CA THR A 306 9.30 12.10 -19.63
C THR A 306 8.91 12.77 -20.94
N VAL A 307 8.12 13.85 -20.89
CA VAL A 307 7.77 14.64 -22.08
C VAL A 307 9.03 15.28 -22.65
N GLY A 308 9.31 15.04 -23.93
CA GLY A 308 10.44 15.63 -24.65
C GLY A 308 11.82 15.11 -24.25
N VAL A 309 11.91 14.11 -23.35
CA VAL A 309 13.17 13.49 -22.94
C VAL A 309 13.65 12.51 -24.03
N ASP A 310 14.90 12.69 -24.46
CA ASP A 310 15.60 11.75 -25.33
C ASP A 310 16.24 10.61 -24.52
N MET A 311 16.39 9.45 -25.15
CA MET A 311 16.96 8.25 -24.52
C MET A 311 18.43 8.44 -24.11
N GLY A 312 19.17 9.31 -24.81
CA GLY A 312 20.54 9.68 -24.42
C GLY A 312 20.63 10.62 -23.21
N GLU A 313 19.50 11.17 -22.76
CA GLU A 313 19.43 12.21 -21.72
C GLU A 313 18.70 11.74 -20.45
N LEU A 314 18.54 10.42 -20.26
CA LEU A 314 17.87 9.88 -19.09
C LEU A 314 18.60 10.27 -17.80
N ASP A 315 17.93 11.00 -16.91
CA ASP A 315 18.39 11.12 -15.53
C ASP A 315 18.06 9.83 -14.77
N LEU A 316 19.06 8.96 -14.64
CA LEU A 316 18.90 7.69 -13.93
C LEU A 316 18.73 7.88 -12.41
N ALA A 317 18.82 9.12 -11.91
CA ALA A 317 18.35 9.52 -10.58
C ALA A 317 16.84 9.79 -10.49
N MET A 318 16.08 9.69 -11.60
CA MET A 318 14.61 9.82 -11.70
C MET A 318 13.90 8.52 -12.10
N ARG A 319 12.81 8.15 -11.41
CA ARG A 319 12.23 6.79 -11.52
C ARG A 319 11.48 6.64 -12.83
N SER A 320 10.81 7.70 -13.24
CA SER A 320 10.16 7.87 -14.54
C SER A 320 11.11 7.68 -15.72
N HIS A 321 12.31 8.27 -15.67
CA HIS A 321 13.34 8.09 -16.71
C HIS A 321 13.86 6.65 -16.79
N VAL A 322 14.08 6.00 -15.63
CA VAL A 322 14.43 4.57 -15.61
C VAL A 322 13.31 3.72 -16.21
N LEU A 323 12.05 3.99 -15.86
CA LEU A 323 10.90 3.26 -16.41
C LEU A 323 10.72 3.50 -17.91
N LEU A 324 11.02 4.71 -18.40
CA LEU A 324 11.08 5.01 -19.83
C LEU A 324 12.19 4.21 -20.53
N GLY A 325 13.36 4.08 -19.90
CA GLY A 325 14.44 3.20 -20.33
C GLY A 325 14.03 1.74 -20.43
N VAL A 326 13.35 1.22 -19.40
CA VAL A 326 12.83 -0.16 -19.40
C VAL A 326 11.78 -0.33 -20.52
N LEU A 327 10.91 0.67 -20.72
CA LEU A 327 9.95 0.65 -21.82
C LEU A 327 10.67 0.58 -23.18
N ARG A 328 11.76 1.33 -23.36
CA ARG A 328 12.62 1.27 -24.55
C ARG A 328 13.22 -0.12 -24.75
N ALA A 329 13.83 -0.68 -23.71
CA ALA A 329 14.38 -2.04 -23.73
C ALA A 329 13.30 -3.12 -23.97
N ALA A 330 12.03 -2.87 -23.62
CA ALA A 330 10.94 -3.76 -23.95
C ALA A 330 10.64 -3.78 -25.46
N VAL A 331 10.78 -2.63 -26.12
CA VAL A 331 10.58 -2.45 -27.57
C VAL A 331 11.78 -2.97 -28.36
N GLU A 332 12.98 -2.54 -27.99
CA GLU A 332 14.23 -2.96 -28.63
C GLU A 332 14.54 -4.40 -28.20
N GLY A 333 14.56 -5.33 -29.14
CA GLY A 333 14.88 -6.74 -28.87
C GLY A 333 16.39 -7.02 -28.91
N GLY A 334 16.79 -8.24 -28.55
CA GLY A 334 18.14 -8.74 -28.81
C GLY A 334 19.26 -7.92 -28.13
N ARG A 335 20.28 -7.53 -28.90
CA ARG A 335 21.49 -6.91 -28.36
C ARG A 335 21.27 -5.48 -27.84
N GLU A 336 20.40 -4.72 -28.49
CA GLU A 336 20.09 -3.34 -28.11
C GLU A 336 19.42 -3.29 -26.73
N ARG A 337 18.53 -4.25 -26.46
CA ARG A 337 17.96 -4.49 -25.13
C ARG A 337 19.04 -4.65 -24.06
N GLU A 338 19.97 -5.56 -24.28
CA GLU A 338 21.00 -5.91 -23.30
C GLU A 338 21.86 -4.68 -22.97
N VAL A 339 22.27 -3.94 -24.00
CA VAL A 339 23.04 -2.70 -23.83
C VAL A 339 22.24 -1.67 -23.03
N CYS A 340 20.97 -1.45 -23.39
CA CYS A 340 20.12 -0.51 -22.64
C CYS A 340 19.98 -0.92 -21.17
N LEU A 341 19.73 -2.20 -20.87
CA LEU A 341 19.61 -2.68 -19.50
C LEU A 341 20.92 -2.55 -18.71
N GLU A 342 22.07 -2.83 -19.32
CA GLU A 342 23.39 -2.66 -18.71
C GLU A 342 23.67 -1.18 -18.35
N GLU A 343 23.32 -0.25 -19.25
CA GLU A 343 23.45 1.19 -19.01
C GLU A 343 22.53 1.68 -17.89
N LEU A 344 21.27 1.23 -17.88
CA LEU A 344 20.31 1.53 -16.81
C LEU A 344 20.81 0.99 -15.47
N GLU A 345 21.29 -0.25 -15.44
CA GLU A 345 21.82 -0.90 -14.22
C GLU A 345 23.00 -0.11 -13.65
N ALA A 346 24.02 0.13 -14.49
CA ALA A 346 25.22 0.86 -14.08
C ALA A 346 24.88 2.27 -13.58
N GLY A 347 23.98 2.98 -14.28
CA GLY A 347 23.59 4.33 -13.89
C GLY A 347 22.73 4.38 -12.64
N MET A 348 21.80 3.44 -12.44
CA MET A 348 21.02 3.34 -11.20
C MET A 348 21.91 3.08 -9.99
N VAL A 349 22.92 2.21 -10.13
CA VAL A 349 23.91 1.92 -9.08
C VAL A 349 24.79 3.14 -8.81
N ALA A 350 25.30 3.80 -9.86
CA ALA A 350 26.15 4.98 -9.73
C ALA A 350 25.42 6.16 -9.04
N LYS A 351 24.11 6.30 -9.29
CA LYS A 351 23.25 7.30 -8.62
C LYS A 351 22.82 6.88 -7.20
N GLY A 352 23.26 5.70 -6.73
CA GLY A 352 22.99 5.19 -5.39
C GLY A 352 21.52 4.84 -5.14
N ARG A 353 20.78 4.47 -6.19
CA ARG A 353 19.34 4.17 -6.07
C ARG A 353 19.03 2.79 -5.53
N ILE A 354 19.82 1.83 -5.99
CA ILE A 354 19.68 0.42 -5.74
C ILE A 354 21.08 -0.16 -5.58
N THR A 355 21.22 -1.17 -4.74
CA THR A 355 22.48 -1.91 -4.65
C THR A 355 22.72 -2.67 -5.94
N ASN A 356 23.99 -2.87 -6.30
CA ASN A 356 24.38 -3.62 -7.50
C ASN A 356 23.68 -5.00 -7.54
N GLU A 357 23.66 -5.70 -6.40
CA GLU A 357 23.00 -7.01 -6.24
C GLU A 357 21.52 -7.05 -6.65
N ARG A 358 20.82 -5.92 -6.55
CA ARG A 358 19.37 -5.85 -6.81
C ARG A 358 19.04 -5.22 -8.15
N ALA A 359 19.93 -4.40 -8.71
CA ALA A 359 19.71 -3.54 -9.88
C ALA A 359 19.19 -4.33 -11.08
N GLY A 360 19.95 -5.33 -11.52
CA GLY A 360 19.57 -6.20 -12.61
C GLY A 360 18.28 -7.00 -12.35
N SER A 361 18.02 -7.45 -11.12
CA SER A 361 16.76 -8.17 -10.82
C SER A 361 15.56 -7.26 -11.02
N TRP A 362 15.61 -6.06 -10.44
CA TRP A 362 14.53 -5.10 -10.56
C TRP A 362 14.27 -4.72 -12.03
N LEU A 363 15.31 -4.47 -12.82
CA LEU A 363 15.19 -4.14 -14.24
C LEU A 363 14.57 -5.28 -15.05
N ARG A 364 15.02 -6.53 -14.83
CA ARG A 364 14.45 -7.71 -15.49
C ARG A 364 12.97 -7.88 -15.15
N GLU A 365 12.61 -7.76 -13.88
CA GLU A 365 11.22 -7.91 -13.49
C GLU A 365 10.36 -6.77 -14.07
N ALA A 366 10.85 -5.52 -14.03
CA ALA A 366 10.15 -4.38 -14.63
C ALA A 366 9.95 -4.57 -16.14
N LEU A 367 10.95 -5.14 -16.82
CA LEU A 367 10.86 -5.51 -18.23
C LEU A 367 9.75 -6.52 -18.49
N VAL A 368 9.67 -7.61 -17.71
CA VAL A 368 8.62 -8.63 -17.85
C VAL A 368 7.21 -8.03 -17.66
N VAL A 369 7.06 -7.03 -16.79
CA VAL A 369 5.79 -6.30 -16.62
C VAL A 369 5.43 -5.50 -17.89
N MET A 370 6.41 -4.84 -18.53
CA MET A 370 6.17 -3.94 -19.66
C MET A 370 6.06 -4.64 -21.01
N GLU A 371 6.75 -5.77 -21.19
CA GLU A 371 6.82 -6.52 -22.46
C GLU A 371 5.45 -6.83 -23.10
N PRO A 372 4.43 -7.31 -22.36
CA PRO A 372 3.14 -7.62 -22.95
C PRO A 372 2.45 -6.40 -23.59
N TYR A 373 2.70 -5.21 -23.06
CA TYR A 373 2.05 -3.98 -23.49
C TYR A 373 2.65 -3.41 -24.78
N VAL A 374 3.94 -3.62 -25.01
CA VAL A 374 4.65 -3.04 -26.17
C VAL A 374 4.65 -3.92 -27.42
N ARG A 375 4.07 -5.13 -27.35
CA ARG A 375 3.98 -6.05 -28.50
C ARG A 375 3.30 -5.41 -29.71
N ILE A 376 2.37 -4.48 -29.46
CA ILE A 376 1.66 -3.72 -30.49
C ILE A 376 2.57 -2.86 -31.37
N TRP A 377 3.79 -2.56 -30.90
CA TRP A 377 4.71 -1.68 -31.59
C TRP A 377 5.73 -2.43 -32.48
N GLU A 378 5.77 -3.76 -32.43
CA GLU A 378 6.60 -4.60 -33.32
C GLU A 378 8.08 -4.17 -33.42
N GLY A 379 8.64 -3.62 -32.34
CA GLY A 379 10.02 -3.13 -32.29
C GLY A 379 10.23 -1.69 -32.77
N VAL A 380 9.16 -1.01 -33.20
CA VAL A 380 9.19 0.41 -33.60
C VAL A 380 8.93 1.30 -32.40
N TRP A 381 9.85 2.22 -32.10
CA TRP A 381 9.62 3.18 -31.02
C TRP A 381 8.55 4.21 -31.41
N PRO A 382 7.49 4.37 -30.62
CA PRO A 382 6.37 5.25 -30.94
C PRO A 382 6.70 6.73 -30.73
N ASP A 383 5.80 7.60 -31.18
CA ASP A 383 5.87 9.03 -30.89
C ASP A 383 5.62 9.35 -29.40
N ILE A 384 5.82 10.62 -29.03
CA ILE A 384 5.74 11.08 -27.64
C ILE A 384 4.34 10.89 -27.05
N GLU A 385 3.28 11.07 -27.84
CA GLU A 385 1.90 11.01 -27.36
C GLU A 385 1.45 9.57 -27.11
N GLU A 386 1.68 8.69 -28.08
CA GLU A 386 1.39 7.26 -27.97
C GLU A 386 2.20 6.61 -26.83
N ARG A 387 3.49 6.98 -26.73
CA ARG A 387 4.36 6.58 -25.64
C ARG A 387 3.83 6.99 -24.28
N GLY A 388 3.43 8.26 -24.14
CA GLY A 388 2.88 8.78 -22.89
C GLY A 388 1.59 8.07 -22.47
N LYS A 389 0.71 7.79 -23.43
CA LYS A 389 -0.53 7.03 -23.20
C LYS A 389 -0.25 5.60 -22.72
N LEU A 390 0.62 4.86 -23.41
CA LEU A 390 0.92 3.48 -23.01
C LEU A 390 1.67 3.43 -21.68
N LEU A 391 2.66 4.33 -21.48
CA LEU A 391 3.39 4.42 -20.22
C LEU A 391 2.43 4.68 -19.06
N ARG A 392 1.46 5.60 -19.21
CA ARG A 392 0.43 5.82 -18.18
C ARG A 392 -0.35 4.55 -17.88
N GLN A 393 -0.83 3.86 -18.91
CA GLN A 393 -1.63 2.64 -18.77
C GLN A 393 -0.86 1.55 -18.00
N ILE A 394 0.37 1.27 -18.43
CA ILE A 394 1.27 0.30 -17.78
C ILE A 394 1.40 0.63 -16.29
N LEU A 395 1.70 1.89 -15.98
CA LEU A 395 2.00 2.32 -14.61
C LEU A 395 0.77 2.34 -13.70
N VAL A 396 -0.42 2.64 -14.25
CA VAL A 396 -1.69 2.55 -13.51
C VAL A 396 -2.04 1.09 -13.20
N ASP A 397 -1.91 0.20 -14.19
CA ASP A 397 -2.18 -1.23 -14.03
C ASP A 397 -1.17 -1.91 -13.09
N ASN A 398 0.06 -1.39 -13.05
CA ASN A 398 1.21 -2.00 -12.39
C ASN A 398 1.87 -1.06 -11.39
N GLY A 399 1.10 -0.57 -10.41
CA GLY A 399 1.58 0.34 -9.37
C GLY A 399 2.80 -0.17 -8.58
N GLN A 400 3.08 -1.48 -8.57
CA GLN A 400 4.31 -2.06 -8.01
C GLN A 400 5.59 -1.57 -8.69
N LEU A 401 5.52 -1.05 -9.93
CA LEU A 401 6.64 -0.38 -10.58
C LEU A 401 7.10 0.88 -9.82
N PHE A 402 6.24 1.43 -8.94
CA PHE A 402 6.57 2.52 -8.02
C PHE A 402 6.88 2.07 -6.59
N ALA A 403 6.86 0.77 -6.31
CA ALA A 403 7.12 0.24 -4.97
C ALA A 403 8.46 0.78 -4.40
N ARG A 404 8.43 1.18 -3.12
CA ARG A 404 9.50 1.95 -2.47
C ARG A 404 10.20 1.12 -1.41
N TRP A 405 11.49 0.88 -1.61
CA TRP A 405 12.45 0.14 -0.77
C TRP A 405 11.98 -0.31 0.61
N LYS A 406 11.43 -1.53 0.65
CA LYS A 406 11.38 -2.50 1.74
C LYS A 406 10.70 -1.91 2.97
N VAL A 407 9.37 -1.93 2.98
CA VAL A 407 8.55 -1.66 4.16
C VAL A 407 8.75 -2.73 5.24
N SER A 408 8.96 -4.00 4.86
CA SER A 408 9.30 -5.09 5.80
C SER A 408 10.21 -6.16 5.15
N PRO A 409 10.98 -6.96 5.92
CA PRO A 409 11.67 -8.17 5.49
C PRO A 409 10.95 -9.05 4.43
N PRO A 410 9.67 -9.42 4.60
CA PRO A 410 8.89 -10.26 3.69
C PRO A 410 8.08 -9.47 2.65
N SER A 411 8.17 -8.14 2.62
CA SER A 411 7.44 -7.33 1.65
C SER A 411 7.81 -7.74 0.23
N LYS A 412 6.78 -8.04 -0.58
CA LYS A 412 6.91 -8.47 -1.98
C LYS A 412 7.11 -7.29 -2.94
N GLU A 413 7.26 -6.06 -2.46
CA GLU A 413 7.45 -4.82 -3.24
C GLU A 413 8.42 -4.91 -4.45
N PHE A 414 9.36 -5.85 -4.44
CA PHE A 414 10.39 -6.06 -5.47
C PHE A 414 10.32 -7.42 -6.15
N THR A 415 9.21 -8.10 -6.01
CA THR A 415 9.00 -9.44 -6.51
C THR A 415 7.77 -9.36 -7.42
N PHE A 416 8.01 -9.01 -8.67
CA PHE A 416 6.96 -9.01 -9.70
C PHE A 416 6.73 -10.43 -10.22
N GLU A 417 6.71 -11.45 -9.35
CA GLU A 417 6.48 -12.84 -9.71
C GLU A 417 5.21 -12.95 -10.58
N LEU A 418 5.44 -13.08 -11.89
CA LEU A 418 4.43 -13.04 -12.93
C LEU A 418 3.99 -14.44 -13.37
N GLY A 419 4.45 -15.48 -12.67
CA GLY A 419 4.09 -16.86 -12.94
C GLY A 419 2.57 -17.10 -12.96
N PRO A 420 2.10 -18.15 -13.66
CA PRO A 420 0.71 -18.59 -13.59
C PRO A 420 0.29 -18.79 -12.13
N ARG A 421 -0.96 -18.46 -11.80
CA ARG A 421 -1.57 -18.90 -10.53
C ARG A 421 -1.49 -20.43 -10.52
N GLU A 422 -0.81 -21.03 -9.54
CA GLU A 422 -0.93 -22.47 -9.27
C GLU A 422 -2.25 -22.79 -8.56
#